data_AF-A0A096PEH4-F1
#
_entry.id   AF-A0A096PEH4-F1
#
_cell.length_a   1.000
_cell.length_b   1.000
_cell.length_c   1.000
_cell.angle_alpha   90.00
_cell.angle_beta   90.00
_cell.angle_gamma   90.00
#
_symmetry.space_group_name_H-M   'P 1'
#
loop_
_entity.id
_entity.type
_entity.pdbx_description
1 polymer ?
#
loop_
_entity_poly.entity_id
_entity_poly.type
_entity_poly.pdbx_seq_one_letter_code
_entity_poly.pdbx_strand_id
1 'polypeptide(L)'
;MRQVTSADYLFEDVLWDTIPTDPQVRQDYWLERCHNNHEESHLLGVYVGLFKYCPDPITRETLHQWRSDPGGNTYLVARIAEKFEELPKGNTGDYFPWFLRHRKRFELSAGHESIPRAPSPMTQVRNMRAKAQKYLAPEDQNKDIMDLAPFAKMYCFAFCSMTMGNQYPSPMNQVDCHWFDFGFVVCRDKHEETLLSRMYNTMLFGSTSQLEYAESLKSSTLAEIIKKRDPACTFDEFWKAWDKGKLMTIFNKCWPAPTTQHTYQPTEYSILDRLHKFIEAETPRPSIWKVRHFLALEDVSVESASPDIAWAARDYGFSENLDTRTTMELRNVYVKLFEKTEPLEIHRERMKGNLVQFAQRHISGITLRIKELLQGL
;
A
#
# COMPACT_ATOMS: atom_id res chain seq x y z
N MET A 1 19.12 5.21 29.36
CA MET A 1 18.20 4.94 28.23
C MET A 1 16.78 5.02 28.76
N ARG A 2 15.91 5.81 28.13
CA ARG A 2 14.48 5.86 28.50
C ARG A 2 13.79 4.60 27.97
N GLN A 3 12.77 4.11 28.66
CA GLN A 3 11.96 2.99 28.18
C GLN A 3 11.16 3.43 26.94
N VAL A 4 11.17 2.61 25.88
CA VAL A 4 10.35 2.83 24.68
C VAL A 4 8.89 2.57 25.04
N THR A 5 8.01 3.46 24.62
CA THR A 5 6.57 3.46 24.94
C THR A 5 5.73 3.40 23.66
N SER A 6 4.43 3.13 23.78
CA SER A 6 3.49 3.22 22.63
C SER A 6 3.48 4.61 21.97
N ALA A 7 3.83 5.68 22.69
CA ALA A 7 3.96 7.01 22.09
C ALA A 7 5.16 7.12 21.14
N ASP A 8 6.25 6.37 21.38
CA ASP A 8 7.41 6.34 20.48
C ASP A 8 7.04 5.73 19.13
N TYR A 9 6.33 4.60 19.17
CA TYR A 9 5.86 3.92 17.97
C TYR A 9 4.84 4.76 17.20
N LEU A 10 3.86 5.37 17.88
CA LEU A 10 2.93 6.29 17.22
C LEU A 10 3.64 7.47 16.57
N PHE A 11 4.66 8.04 17.23
CA PHE A 11 5.42 9.14 16.66
C PHE A 11 6.16 8.71 15.38
N GLU A 12 6.75 7.52 15.37
CA GLU A 12 7.37 6.95 14.17
C GLU A 12 6.35 6.75 13.03
N ASP A 13 5.20 6.16 13.32
CA ASP A 13 4.11 5.99 12.36
C ASP A 13 3.64 7.34 11.78
N VAL A 14 3.53 8.38 12.62
CA VAL A 14 3.23 9.76 12.22
C VAL A 14 4.32 10.38 11.34
N LEU A 15 5.60 10.09 11.60
CA LEU A 15 6.69 10.58 10.76
C LEU A 15 6.53 10.06 9.34
N TRP A 16 6.14 8.79 9.20
CA TRP A 16 5.99 8.07 7.94
C TRP A 16 4.57 8.11 7.34
N ASP A 17 3.65 8.85 7.94
CA ASP A 17 2.23 8.93 7.52
C ASP A 17 1.58 7.54 7.34
N THR A 18 1.89 6.62 8.24
CA THR A 18 1.45 5.23 8.21
C THR A 18 0.45 4.97 9.33
N ILE A 19 -0.61 4.22 9.02
CA ILE A 19 -1.59 3.81 10.04
C ILE A 19 -0.94 2.80 11.00
N PRO A 20 -0.96 3.04 12.32
CA PRO A 20 -0.34 2.13 13.28
C PRO A 20 -0.90 0.72 13.21
N THR A 21 0.00 -0.27 13.21
CA THR A 21 -0.33 -1.70 13.26
C THR A 21 -0.02 -2.34 14.61
N ASP A 22 0.84 -1.71 15.42
CA ASP A 22 1.15 -2.19 16.77
C ASP A 22 -0.13 -2.22 17.65
N PRO A 23 -0.50 -3.38 18.24
CA PRO A 23 -1.73 -3.50 19.01
C PRO A 23 -1.81 -2.53 20.20
N GLN A 24 -0.69 -2.28 20.88
CA GLN A 24 -0.66 -1.40 22.04
C GLN A 24 -0.88 0.06 21.62
N VAL A 25 -0.26 0.50 20.53
CA VAL A 25 -0.50 1.84 19.94
C VAL A 25 -1.97 1.99 19.56
N ARG A 26 -2.52 1.01 18.86
CA ARG A 26 -3.90 1.06 18.37
C ARG A 26 -4.91 1.13 19.52
N GLN A 27 -4.63 0.44 20.62
CA GLN A 27 -5.44 0.49 21.84
C GLN A 27 -5.28 1.82 22.59
N ASP A 28 -4.04 2.23 22.85
CA ASP A 28 -3.72 3.40 23.70
C ASP A 28 -4.17 4.72 23.08
N TYR A 29 -4.15 4.80 21.74
CA TYR A 29 -4.46 6.01 20.98
C TYR A 29 -5.72 5.84 20.11
N TRP A 30 -6.57 4.90 20.50
CA TRP A 30 -7.96 4.76 20.06
C TRP A 30 -8.21 4.41 18.58
N LEU A 31 -7.22 3.94 17.83
CA LEU A 31 -7.41 3.47 16.45
C LEU A 31 -8.42 2.30 16.41
N GLU A 32 -8.44 1.45 17.44
CA GLU A 32 -9.44 0.37 17.54
C GLU A 32 -10.89 0.87 17.71
N ARG A 33 -11.07 2.15 18.04
CA ARG A 33 -12.39 2.79 18.20
C ARG A 33 -12.90 3.42 16.90
N CYS A 34 -12.13 3.35 15.83
CA CYS A 34 -12.53 3.82 14.52
C CYS A 34 -13.38 2.76 13.79
N HIS A 35 -14.39 3.20 13.03
CA HIS A 35 -15.28 2.30 12.30
C HIS A 35 -14.68 1.73 11.03
N ASN A 36 -13.75 2.47 10.42
CA ASN A 36 -13.20 2.19 9.11
C ASN A 36 -11.86 2.91 8.93
N ASN A 37 -11.18 2.60 7.83
CA ASN A 37 -9.86 3.13 7.52
C ASN A 37 -9.83 4.66 7.33
N HIS A 38 -10.94 5.29 6.92
CA HIS A 38 -11.00 6.76 6.86
C HIS A 38 -10.94 7.35 8.25
N GLU A 39 -11.72 6.84 9.20
CA GLU A 39 -11.67 7.31 10.60
C GLU A 39 -10.30 7.06 11.25
N GLU A 40 -9.64 5.94 10.96
CA GLU A 40 -8.26 5.70 11.41
C GLU A 40 -7.30 6.76 10.85
N SER A 41 -7.42 7.08 9.56
CA SER A 41 -6.63 8.12 8.90
C SER A 41 -6.93 9.52 9.45
N HIS A 42 -8.19 9.83 9.76
CA HIS A 42 -8.54 11.10 10.39
C HIS A 42 -7.91 11.25 11.76
N LEU A 43 -7.93 10.18 12.56
CA LEU A 43 -7.33 10.17 13.89
C LEU A 43 -5.81 10.28 13.81
N LEU A 44 -5.16 9.59 12.87
CA LEU A 44 -3.74 9.79 12.59
C LEU A 44 -3.46 11.26 12.23
N GLY A 45 -4.31 11.89 11.41
CA GLY A 45 -4.24 13.31 11.06
C GLY A 45 -4.27 14.26 12.26
N VAL A 46 -5.00 13.91 13.33
CA VAL A 46 -4.97 14.65 14.61
C VAL A 46 -3.59 14.55 15.25
N TYR A 47 -3.01 13.36 15.35
CA TYR A 47 -1.68 13.16 15.93
C TYR A 47 -0.58 13.81 15.08
N VAL A 48 -0.68 13.75 13.76
CA VAL A 48 0.16 14.50 12.83
C VAL A 48 0.11 16.00 13.15
N GLY A 49 -1.09 16.55 13.36
CA GLY A 49 -1.28 17.95 13.76
C GLY A 49 -0.55 18.31 15.05
N LEU A 50 -0.65 17.46 16.08
CA LEU A 50 0.00 17.66 17.38
C LEU A 50 1.52 17.62 17.31
N PHE A 51 2.08 16.71 16.52
CA PHE A 51 3.52 16.47 16.45
C PHE A 51 4.26 17.37 15.45
N LYS A 52 3.58 17.87 14.41
CA LYS A 52 4.26 18.56 13.28
C LYS A 52 3.78 19.99 13.05
N TYR A 53 2.52 20.31 13.33
CA TYR A 53 1.90 21.54 12.81
C TYR A 53 1.45 22.54 13.89
N CYS A 54 1.41 22.15 15.16
CA CYS A 54 1.22 23.11 16.24
C CYS A 54 2.47 24.01 16.39
N PRO A 55 2.33 25.31 16.72
CA PRO A 55 3.47 26.23 16.92
C PRO A 55 4.49 25.75 17.97
N ASP A 56 4.00 25.02 18.97
CA ASP A 56 4.80 24.30 19.96
C ASP A 56 4.40 22.82 19.91
N PRO A 57 5.00 22.04 18.97
CA PRO A 57 4.65 20.63 18.79
C PRO A 57 4.96 19.84 20.05
N ILE A 58 4.03 18.98 20.45
CA ILE A 58 4.25 18.15 21.64
C ILE A 58 5.30 17.08 21.36
N THR A 59 5.95 16.60 22.41
CA THR A 59 6.86 15.46 22.31
C THR A 59 6.11 14.15 22.59
N ARG A 60 6.69 13.03 22.15
CA ARG A 60 6.22 11.68 22.49
C ARG A 60 6.24 11.42 23.99
N GLU A 61 7.18 12.03 24.73
CA GLU A 61 7.23 12.03 26.19
C GLU A 61 5.96 12.68 26.77
N THR A 62 5.61 13.87 26.27
CA THR A 62 4.41 14.60 26.70
C THR A 62 3.13 13.84 26.37
N LEU A 63 3.03 13.25 25.18
CA LEU A 63 1.86 12.46 24.80
C LEU A 63 1.70 11.23 25.72
N HIS A 64 2.80 10.52 26.01
CA HIS A 64 2.78 9.39 26.93
C HIS A 64 2.38 9.79 28.35
N GLN A 65 2.85 10.95 28.84
CA GLN A 65 2.45 11.49 30.14
C GLN A 65 0.95 11.75 30.19
N TRP A 66 0.37 12.40 29.17
CA TRP A 66 -1.08 12.63 29.11
C TRP A 66 -1.87 11.33 29.09
N ARG A 67 -1.39 10.33 28.35
CA ARG A 67 -2.03 9.02 28.31
C ARG A 67 -1.99 8.28 29.65
N SER A 68 -0.93 8.48 30.43
CA SER A 68 -0.68 7.81 31.71
C SER A 68 -1.28 8.55 32.91
N ASP A 69 -1.88 9.71 32.68
CA ASP A 69 -2.52 10.51 33.73
C ASP A 69 -3.69 9.75 34.38
N PRO A 70 -3.94 9.92 35.70
CA PRO A 70 -5.07 9.29 36.38
C PRO A 70 -6.45 9.62 35.79
N GLY A 71 -6.60 10.77 35.13
CA GLY A 71 -7.82 11.14 34.39
C GLY A 71 -8.01 10.36 33.09
N GLY A 72 -7.03 9.54 32.69
CA GLY A 72 -7.10 8.58 31.60
C GLY A 72 -7.51 9.21 30.27
N ASN A 73 -8.46 8.57 29.60
CA ASN A 73 -8.91 9.02 28.27
C ASN A 73 -9.51 10.43 28.30
N THR A 74 -10.29 10.77 29.34
CA THR A 74 -10.90 12.10 29.47
C THR A 74 -9.83 13.19 29.56
N TYR A 75 -8.76 12.94 30.31
CA TYR A 75 -7.64 13.86 30.41
C TYR A 75 -6.91 13.99 29.07
N LEU A 76 -6.56 12.86 28.44
CA LEU A 76 -5.87 12.87 27.14
C LEU A 76 -6.66 13.63 26.07
N VAL A 77 -7.97 13.38 25.98
CA VAL A 77 -8.87 14.09 25.04
C VAL A 77 -8.89 15.59 25.32
N ALA A 78 -8.99 16.00 26.60
CA ALA A 78 -8.99 17.41 26.98
C ALA A 78 -7.69 18.11 26.59
N ARG A 79 -6.54 17.50 26.86
CA ARG A 79 -5.22 18.06 26.53
C ARG A 79 -4.99 18.19 25.02
N ILE A 80 -5.47 17.23 24.23
CA ILE A 80 -5.45 17.32 22.76
C ILE A 80 -6.32 18.51 22.31
N ALA A 81 -7.53 18.64 22.84
CA ALA A 81 -8.42 19.75 22.49
C ALA A 81 -7.83 21.12 22.84
N GLU A 82 -7.31 21.28 24.06
CA GLU A 82 -6.63 22.50 24.51
C GLU A 82 -5.52 22.92 23.53
N LYS A 83 -4.69 21.97 23.08
CA LYS A 83 -3.61 22.28 22.13
C LYS A 83 -4.07 22.77 20.77
N PHE A 84 -5.16 22.23 20.23
CA PHE A 84 -5.72 22.75 18.99
C PHE A 84 -6.48 24.06 19.20
N GLU A 85 -7.07 24.29 20.37
CA GLU A 85 -7.77 25.54 20.69
C GLU A 85 -6.80 26.73 20.91
N GLU A 86 -5.53 26.48 21.21
CA GLU A 86 -4.45 27.48 21.21
C GLU A 86 -4.16 28.06 19.80
N LEU A 87 -4.60 27.37 18.73
CA LEU A 87 -4.36 27.78 17.35
C LEU A 87 -5.29 28.91 16.91
N PRO A 88 -4.84 29.81 16.02
CA PRO A 88 -5.71 30.79 15.38
C PRO A 88 -6.89 30.11 14.67
N LYS A 89 -8.06 30.78 14.67
CA LYS A 89 -9.24 30.30 13.95
C LYS A 89 -8.91 30.03 12.48
N GLY A 90 -9.17 28.81 12.02
CA GLY A 90 -8.86 28.35 10.67
C GLY A 90 -7.59 27.50 10.55
N ASN A 91 -6.74 27.46 11.58
CA ASN A 91 -5.45 26.74 11.54
C ASN A 91 -5.50 25.35 12.18
N THR A 92 -6.67 24.91 12.66
CA THR A 92 -6.86 23.61 13.30
C THR A 92 -6.94 22.43 12.33
N GLY A 93 -7.04 22.71 11.03
CA GLY A 93 -7.24 21.71 9.98
C GLY A 93 -8.62 21.03 10.07
N ASP A 94 -8.88 20.10 9.16
CA ASP A 94 -10.18 19.42 9.07
C ASP A 94 -10.31 18.21 10.02
N TYR A 95 -9.17 17.66 10.46
CA TYR A 95 -9.12 16.50 11.37
C TYR A 95 -9.60 16.84 12.79
N PHE A 96 -9.24 18.02 13.31
CA PHE A 96 -9.63 18.41 14.66
C PHE A 96 -11.15 18.62 14.83
N PRO A 97 -11.87 19.31 13.91
CA PRO A 97 -13.33 19.33 13.93
C PRO A 97 -13.96 17.94 13.86
N TRP A 98 -13.38 17.00 13.09
CA TRP A 98 -13.84 15.61 13.09
C TRP A 98 -13.65 14.95 14.46
N PHE A 99 -12.49 15.15 15.10
CA PHE A 99 -12.19 14.64 16.43
C PHE A 99 -13.20 15.15 17.48
N LEU A 100 -13.50 16.45 17.49
CA LEU A 100 -14.46 17.04 18.43
C LEU A 100 -15.88 16.45 18.28
N ARG A 101 -16.33 16.19 17.05
CA ARG A 101 -17.64 15.54 16.81
C ARG A 101 -17.71 14.13 17.38
N HIS A 102 -16.57 13.44 17.46
CA HIS A 102 -16.46 12.07 17.97
C HIS A 102 -15.88 11.98 19.38
N ARG A 103 -15.62 13.13 20.02
CA ARG A 103 -14.94 13.28 21.32
C ARG A 103 -15.42 12.28 22.37
N LYS A 104 -16.75 12.21 22.57
CA LYS A 104 -17.37 11.32 23.56
C LYS A 104 -16.90 9.87 23.43
N ARG A 105 -16.69 9.38 22.20
CA ARG A 105 -16.23 8.00 21.94
C ARG A 105 -14.83 7.75 22.51
N PHE A 106 -13.96 8.75 22.42
CA PHE A 106 -12.58 8.65 22.88
C PHE A 106 -12.49 8.78 24.40
N GLU A 107 -13.39 9.51 25.05
CA GLU A 107 -13.46 9.66 26.51
C GLU A 107 -13.91 8.37 27.23
N LEU A 108 -14.67 7.48 26.56
CA LEU A 108 -15.17 6.24 27.15
C LEU A 108 -14.06 5.30 27.64
N SER A 109 -14.35 4.50 28.65
CA SER A 109 -13.49 3.39 29.08
C SER A 109 -13.44 2.28 28.03
N ALA A 110 -12.34 1.53 27.99
CA ALA A 110 -12.19 0.40 27.07
C ALA A 110 -13.34 -0.62 27.26
N GLY A 111 -13.87 -1.14 26.16
CA GLY A 111 -14.95 -2.13 26.17
C GLY A 111 -16.36 -1.57 26.41
N HIS A 112 -16.54 -0.25 26.52
CA HIS A 112 -17.86 0.37 26.64
C HIS A 112 -18.73 0.06 25.41
N GLU A 113 -20.00 -0.30 25.63
CA GLU A 113 -20.93 -0.78 24.59
C GLU A 113 -21.16 0.22 23.44
N SER A 114 -21.09 1.52 23.73
CA SER A 114 -21.22 2.59 22.73
C SER A 114 -19.95 2.81 21.89
N ILE A 115 -18.84 2.14 22.20
CA ILE A 115 -17.67 2.14 21.32
C ILE A 115 -18.00 1.25 20.13
N PRO A 116 -17.94 1.79 18.90
CA PRO A 116 -18.22 1.00 17.72
C PRO A 116 -17.22 -0.14 17.58
N ARG A 117 -17.73 -1.30 17.16
CA ARG A 117 -16.88 -2.40 16.73
C ARG A 117 -16.59 -2.22 15.26
N ALA A 118 -15.31 -2.12 14.91
CA ALA A 118 -14.89 -2.20 13.52
C ALA A 118 -15.48 -3.47 12.89
N PRO A 119 -16.03 -3.41 11.67
CA PRO A 119 -16.51 -4.60 10.99
C PRO A 119 -15.36 -5.59 10.84
N SER A 120 -15.65 -6.90 10.97
CA SER A 120 -14.64 -7.92 10.73
C SER A 120 -14.04 -7.76 9.32
N PRO A 121 -12.77 -8.16 9.07
CA PRO A 121 -12.15 -8.05 7.75
C PRO A 121 -13.02 -8.65 6.64
N MET A 122 -13.65 -9.80 6.90
CA MET A 122 -14.59 -10.45 5.97
C MET A 122 -15.84 -9.59 5.67
N THR A 123 -16.37 -8.89 6.68
CA THR A 123 -17.50 -7.96 6.48
C THR A 123 -17.08 -6.75 5.67
N GLN A 124 -15.88 -6.20 5.91
CA GLN A 124 -15.34 -5.11 5.12
C GLN A 124 -15.21 -5.51 3.65
N VAL A 125 -14.61 -6.67 3.36
CA VAL A 125 -14.49 -7.21 2.00
C VAL A 125 -15.86 -7.37 1.34
N ARG A 126 -16.85 -7.90 2.06
CA ARG A 126 -18.22 -8.04 1.55
C ARG A 126 -18.85 -6.68 1.21
N ASN A 127 -18.70 -5.68 2.08
CA ASN A 127 -19.23 -4.34 1.84
C ASN A 127 -18.58 -3.68 0.62
N MET A 128 -17.27 -3.87 0.44
CA MET A 128 -16.55 -3.34 -0.73
C MET A 128 -17.00 -4.02 -2.01
N ARG A 129 -17.21 -5.35 -1.99
CA ARG A 129 -17.78 -6.09 -3.13
C ARG A 129 -19.19 -5.60 -3.48
N ALA A 130 -20.07 -5.45 -2.49
CA ALA A 130 -21.42 -4.94 -2.71
C ALA A 130 -21.40 -3.52 -3.30
N LYS A 131 -20.46 -2.68 -2.85
CA LYS A 131 -20.26 -1.35 -3.43
C LYS A 131 -19.73 -1.40 -4.86
N ALA A 132 -18.86 -2.36 -5.18
CA ALA A 132 -18.29 -2.55 -6.51
C ALA A 132 -19.31 -3.11 -7.52
N GLN A 133 -20.30 -3.88 -7.07
CA GLN A 133 -21.33 -4.49 -7.93
C GLN A 133 -22.06 -3.46 -8.81
N LYS A 134 -22.26 -2.23 -8.33
CA LYS A 134 -22.92 -1.16 -9.11
C LYS A 134 -22.17 -0.76 -10.40
N TYR A 135 -20.88 -1.13 -10.52
CA TYR A 135 -20.07 -0.87 -11.71
C TYR A 135 -20.07 -2.02 -12.72
N LEU A 136 -20.66 -3.18 -12.36
CA LEU A 136 -20.89 -4.27 -13.31
C LEU A 136 -22.00 -3.88 -14.28
N ALA A 137 -21.99 -4.52 -15.46
CA ALA A 137 -23.11 -4.46 -16.39
C ALA A 137 -24.39 -4.95 -15.70
N PRO A 138 -25.59 -4.41 -16.02
CA PRO A 138 -26.84 -4.73 -15.34
C PRO A 138 -27.11 -6.24 -15.18
N GLU A 139 -26.77 -7.03 -16.20
CA GLU A 139 -26.91 -8.49 -16.23
C GLU A 139 -26.01 -9.24 -15.24
N ASP A 140 -24.94 -8.59 -14.75
CA ASP A 140 -23.93 -9.16 -13.87
C ASP A 140 -24.05 -8.67 -12.42
N GLN A 141 -24.81 -7.61 -12.14
CA GLN A 141 -24.87 -6.97 -10.82
C GLN A 141 -25.40 -7.89 -9.70
N ASN A 142 -26.25 -8.86 -10.05
CA ASN A 142 -26.87 -9.79 -9.11
C ASN A 142 -26.16 -11.16 -9.06
N LYS A 143 -25.06 -11.34 -9.80
CA LYS A 143 -24.31 -12.60 -9.83
C LYS A 143 -23.36 -12.70 -8.64
N ASP A 144 -23.08 -13.93 -8.22
CA ASP A 144 -21.91 -14.16 -7.36
C ASP A 144 -20.64 -13.85 -8.15
N ILE A 145 -19.57 -13.47 -7.45
CA ILE A 145 -18.28 -13.17 -8.08
C ILE A 145 -17.77 -14.36 -8.89
N MET A 146 -17.96 -15.60 -8.39
CA MET A 146 -17.48 -16.82 -9.04
C MET A 146 -18.27 -17.15 -10.33
N ASP A 147 -19.45 -16.55 -10.50
CA ASP A 147 -20.30 -16.72 -11.69
C ASP A 147 -19.98 -15.69 -12.80
N LEU A 148 -19.06 -14.76 -12.55
CA LEU A 148 -18.66 -13.75 -13.52
C LEU A 148 -17.75 -14.35 -14.61
N ALA A 149 -18.36 -14.74 -15.73
CA ALA A 149 -17.64 -15.15 -16.92
C ALA A 149 -17.37 -13.98 -17.89
N PRO A 150 -16.24 -13.99 -18.62
CA PRO A 150 -15.12 -14.95 -18.56
C PRO A 150 -14.22 -14.73 -17.32
N PHE A 151 -13.23 -15.61 -17.10
CA PHE A 151 -12.28 -15.52 -15.98
C PHE A 151 -11.71 -14.11 -15.78
N ALA A 152 -11.30 -13.43 -16.85
CA ALA A 152 -10.79 -12.07 -16.80
C ALA A 152 -11.76 -11.09 -16.11
N LYS A 153 -13.07 -11.25 -16.33
CA LYS A 153 -14.11 -10.42 -15.70
C LYS A 153 -14.17 -10.68 -14.19
N MET A 154 -14.28 -11.93 -13.76
CA MET A 154 -14.22 -12.29 -12.33
C MET A 154 -12.94 -11.76 -11.69
N TYR A 155 -11.79 -12.04 -12.31
CA TYR A 155 -10.47 -11.73 -11.77
C TYR A 155 -10.25 -10.22 -11.62
N CYS A 156 -10.65 -9.43 -12.63
CA CYS A 156 -10.61 -7.97 -12.56
C CYS A 156 -11.64 -7.41 -11.57
N PHE A 157 -12.81 -8.03 -11.41
CA PHE A 157 -13.81 -7.56 -10.44
C PHE A 157 -13.32 -7.75 -9.00
N ALA A 158 -12.66 -8.88 -8.70
CA ALA A 158 -12.01 -9.12 -7.42
C ALA A 158 -10.97 -8.02 -7.13
N PHE A 159 -10.15 -7.68 -8.13
CA PHE A 159 -9.17 -6.59 -8.04
C PHE A 159 -9.82 -5.22 -7.80
N CYS A 160 -10.83 -4.86 -8.61
CA CYS A 160 -11.53 -3.59 -8.49
C CYS A 160 -12.15 -3.40 -7.10
N SER A 161 -12.69 -4.48 -6.52
CA SER A 161 -13.26 -4.46 -5.17
C SER A 161 -12.21 -4.12 -4.10
N MET A 162 -10.94 -4.54 -4.28
CA MET A 162 -9.83 -4.17 -3.40
C MET A 162 -9.43 -2.71 -3.57
N THR A 163 -9.28 -2.25 -4.81
CA THR A 163 -8.83 -0.88 -5.10
C THR A 163 -9.86 0.18 -4.71
N MET A 164 -11.16 -0.15 -4.62
CA MET A 164 -12.18 0.77 -4.09
C MET A 164 -11.84 1.35 -2.71
N GLY A 165 -11.10 0.60 -1.89
CA GLY A 165 -10.69 1.02 -0.54
C GLY A 165 -9.34 1.71 -0.48
N ASN A 166 -8.76 2.06 -1.63
CA ASN A 166 -7.35 2.40 -1.76
C ASN A 166 -6.42 1.34 -1.14
N GLN A 167 -6.86 0.07 -1.13
CA GLN A 167 -6.05 -1.07 -0.74
C GLN A 167 -5.37 -1.64 -1.98
N TYR A 168 -4.22 -2.28 -1.79
CA TYR A 168 -3.52 -3.05 -2.82
C TYR A 168 -3.49 -4.53 -2.43
N PRO A 169 -3.46 -5.43 -3.41
CA PRO A 169 -3.30 -6.86 -3.15
C PRO A 169 -1.94 -7.14 -2.49
N SER A 170 -1.86 -8.13 -1.61
CA SER A 170 -0.58 -8.62 -1.09
C SER A 170 0.08 -9.60 -2.08
N PRO A 171 1.42 -9.74 -2.08
CA PRO A 171 2.07 -10.83 -2.79
C PRO A 171 1.54 -12.18 -2.24
N MET A 172 1.17 -13.09 -3.14
CA MET A 172 0.57 -14.38 -2.77
C MET A 172 1.31 -15.51 -3.46
N ASN A 173 1.54 -16.59 -2.71
CA ASN A 173 2.19 -17.80 -3.20
C ASN A 173 1.22 -18.65 -4.06
N GLN A 174 0.78 -18.08 -5.18
CA GLN A 174 -0.22 -18.65 -6.08
C GLN A 174 0.11 -18.26 -7.54
N VAL A 175 -0.40 -19.06 -8.48
CA VAL A 175 -0.20 -18.83 -9.92
C VAL A 175 -0.90 -17.53 -10.35
N ASP A 176 -2.18 -17.40 -10.01
CA ASP A 176 -2.97 -16.18 -10.22
C ASP A 176 -2.79 -15.27 -8.99
N CYS A 177 -2.02 -14.20 -9.13
CA CYS A 177 -1.72 -13.28 -8.04
C CYS A 177 -1.96 -11.84 -8.48
N HIS A 178 -2.97 -11.19 -7.91
CA HIS A 178 -3.34 -9.82 -8.27
C HIS A 178 -2.18 -8.83 -8.11
N TRP A 179 -1.32 -9.01 -7.10
CA TRP A 179 -0.14 -8.17 -6.90
C TRP A 179 0.84 -8.27 -8.07
N PHE A 180 1.07 -9.50 -8.56
CA PHE A 180 1.91 -9.71 -9.73
C PHE A 180 1.23 -9.25 -11.03
N ASP A 181 -0.01 -9.70 -11.28
CA ASP A 181 -0.69 -9.56 -12.56
C ASP A 181 -1.14 -8.13 -12.88
N PHE A 182 -1.39 -7.31 -11.86
CA PHE A 182 -1.66 -5.87 -12.00
C PHE A 182 -0.40 -5.00 -11.84
N GLY A 183 0.77 -5.63 -11.76
CA GLY A 183 2.06 -4.96 -11.89
C GLY A 183 2.58 -4.28 -10.63
N PHE A 184 2.05 -4.58 -9.44
CA PHE A 184 2.63 -4.06 -8.18
C PHE A 184 4.07 -4.57 -7.97
N VAL A 185 4.45 -5.67 -8.61
CA VAL A 185 5.85 -6.15 -8.66
C VAL A 185 6.84 -5.12 -9.24
N VAL A 186 6.39 -4.05 -9.90
CA VAL A 186 7.28 -2.99 -10.37
C VAL A 186 7.55 -1.91 -9.31
N CYS A 187 6.72 -1.83 -8.27
CA CYS A 187 6.79 -0.85 -7.18
C CYS A 187 7.95 -1.15 -6.24
N ARG A 188 8.76 -0.13 -5.94
CA ARG A 188 10.00 -0.24 -5.14
C ARG A 188 9.73 -0.47 -3.66
N ASP A 189 8.61 0.05 -3.16
CA ASP A 189 8.22 -0.01 -1.78
C ASP A 189 6.69 0.10 -1.64
N LYS A 190 6.21 -0.01 -0.39
CA LYS A 190 4.79 0.11 -0.04
C LYS A 190 4.19 1.47 -0.39
N HIS A 191 5.00 2.53 -0.47
CA HIS A 191 4.53 3.86 -0.85
C HIS A 191 4.17 3.88 -2.33
N GLU A 192 5.04 3.36 -3.20
CA GLU A 192 4.74 3.19 -4.62
C GLU A 192 3.57 2.23 -4.87
N GLU A 193 3.44 1.15 -4.07
CA GLU A 193 2.27 0.25 -4.16
C GLU A 193 0.95 0.97 -3.82
N THR A 194 0.97 1.78 -2.76
CA THR A 194 -0.17 2.62 -2.38
C THR A 194 -0.52 3.62 -3.49
N LEU A 195 0.50 4.25 -4.08
CA LEU A 195 0.33 5.17 -5.20
C LEU A 195 -0.27 4.46 -6.42
N LEU A 196 0.24 3.29 -6.79
CA LEU A 196 -0.30 2.50 -7.91
C LEU A 196 -1.76 2.08 -7.67
N SER A 197 -2.13 1.69 -6.43
CA SER A 197 -3.54 1.42 -6.10
C SER A 197 -4.42 2.65 -6.27
N ARG A 198 -3.96 3.84 -5.83
CA ARG A 198 -4.67 5.11 -6.03
C ARG A 198 -4.81 5.45 -7.51
N MET A 199 -3.81 5.11 -8.34
CA MET A 199 -3.90 5.28 -9.79
C MET A 199 -4.98 4.38 -10.39
N TYR A 200 -5.02 3.09 -10.03
CA TYR A 200 -6.10 2.19 -10.43
C TYR A 200 -7.47 2.68 -9.96
N ASN A 201 -7.58 3.12 -8.70
CA ASN A 201 -8.84 3.67 -8.15
C ASN A 201 -9.31 4.89 -8.94
N THR A 202 -8.41 5.85 -9.21
CA THR A 202 -8.72 7.05 -9.98
C THR A 202 -9.17 6.72 -11.40
N MET A 203 -8.52 5.75 -12.04
CA MET A 203 -8.85 5.30 -13.39
C MET A 203 -10.24 4.66 -13.46
N LEU A 204 -10.61 3.84 -12.47
CA LEU A 204 -11.87 3.09 -12.43
C LEU A 204 -13.05 3.87 -11.85
N PHE A 205 -12.80 4.78 -10.92
CA PHE A 205 -13.82 5.41 -10.09
C PHE A 205 -13.73 6.94 -10.06
N GLY A 206 -12.79 7.54 -10.78
CA GLY A 206 -12.58 8.98 -10.79
C GLY A 206 -12.24 9.52 -9.41
N SER A 207 -12.80 10.68 -9.05
CA SER A 207 -12.59 11.30 -7.73
C SER A 207 -13.52 10.76 -6.63
N THR A 208 -14.27 9.68 -6.86
CA THR A 208 -15.32 9.20 -5.93
C THR A 208 -14.76 8.93 -4.54
N SER A 209 -13.65 8.19 -4.42
CA SER A 209 -13.04 7.85 -3.12
C SER A 209 -12.56 9.08 -2.36
N GLN A 210 -11.99 10.06 -3.07
CA GLN A 210 -11.51 11.31 -2.49
C GLN A 210 -12.68 12.17 -1.99
N LEU A 211 -13.77 12.23 -2.77
CA LEU A 211 -14.98 12.96 -2.38
C LEU A 211 -15.66 12.32 -1.16
N GLU A 212 -15.76 11.00 -1.12
CA GLU A 212 -16.28 10.27 0.04
C GLU A 212 -15.40 10.47 1.28
N TYR A 213 -14.07 10.52 1.11
CA TYR A 213 -13.15 10.86 2.20
C TYR A 213 -13.40 12.28 2.73
N ALA A 214 -13.47 13.28 1.84
CA ALA A 214 -13.77 14.67 2.22
C ALA A 214 -15.15 14.80 2.91
N GLU A 215 -16.16 14.08 2.41
CA GLU A 215 -17.49 14.00 3.01
C GLU A 215 -17.44 13.38 4.41
N SER A 216 -16.64 12.33 4.60
CA SER A 216 -16.47 11.69 5.92
C SER A 216 -15.79 12.61 6.94
N LEU A 217 -14.95 13.54 6.49
CA LEU A 217 -14.42 14.66 7.30
C LEU A 217 -15.42 15.80 7.48
N LYS A 218 -16.48 15.85 6.66
CA LYS A 218 -17.34 17.03 6.48
C LYS A 218 -16.51 18.28 6.16
N SER A 219 -15.45 18.12 5.38
CA SER A 219 -14.58 19.23 4.98
C SER A 219 -15.06 19.83 3.66
N SER A 220 -15.50 21.09 3.71
CA SER A 220 -15.77 21.88 2.51
C SER A 220 -14.47 22.24 1.79
N THR A 221 -13.39 22.52 2.52
CA THR A 221 -12.08 22.90 1.96
C THR A 221 -11.49 21.79 1.10
N LEU A 222 -11.45 20.55 1.60
CA LEU A 222 -11.00 19.39 0.82
C LEU A 222 -11.91 19.15 -0.38
N ALA A 223 -13.23 19.26 -0.20
CA ALA A 223 -14.18 19.08 -1.30
C ALA A 223 -13.99 20.11 -2.44
N GLU A 224 -13.66 21.36 -2.11
CA GLU A 224 -13.35 22.42 -3.08
C GLU A 224 -12.01 22.21 -3.81
N ILE A 225 -11.00 21.69 -3.11
CA ILE A 225 -9.68 21.42 -3.67
C ILE A 225 -9.69 20.17 -4.57
N ILE A 226 -10.52 19.16 -4.25
CA ILE A 226 -10.63 17.95 -5.05
C ILE A 226 -11.19 18.30 -6.43
N LYS A 227 -10.31 18.31 -7.43
CA LYS A 227 -10.71 18.41 -8.83
C LYS A 227 -11.53 17.16 -9.18
N LYS A 228 -12.83 17.34 -9.39
CA LYS A 228 -13.72 16.27 -9.84
C LYS A 228 -13.20 15.71 -11.17
N ARG A 229 -12.98 14.40 -11.19
CA ARG A 229 -12.62 13.61 -12.37
C ARG A 229 -13.62 12.49 -12.51
N ASP A 230 -14.07 12.28 -13.73
CA ASP A 230 -14.85 11.10 -14.08
C ASP A 230 -13.89 9.89 -14.25
N PRO A 231 -14.40 8.66 -14.11
CA PRO A 231 -13.65 7.46 -14.47
C PRO A 231 -13.12 7.55 -15.91
N ALA A 232 -11.89 7.08 -16.14
CA ALA A 232 -11.31 7.06 -17.48
C ALA A 232 -11.73 5.85 -18.31
N CYS A 233 -12.35 4.87 -17.67
CA CYS A 233 -12.94 3.71 -18.30
C CYS A 233 -14.10 3.17 -17.45
N THR A 234 -14.99 2.45 -18.11
CA THR A 234 -15.94 1.55 -17.45
C THR A 234 -15.23 0.29 -16.97
N PHE A 235 -15.82 -0.43 -16.02
CA PHE A 235 -15.33 -1.74 -15.62
C PHE A 235 -15.21 -2.69 -16.82
N ASP A 236 -16.16 -2.60 -17.75
CA ASP A 236 -16.23 -3.46 -18.93
C ASP A 236 -15.09 -3.21 -19.92
N GLU A 237 -14.67 -1.96 -20.07
CA GLU A 237 -13.46 -1.61 -20.82
C GLU A 237 -12.19 -2.05 -20.10
N PHE A 238 -12.16 -1.93 -18.77
CA PHE A 238 -11.01 -2.31 -17.95
C PHE A 238 -10.69 -3.80 -18.07
N TRP A 239 -11.64 -4.70 -17.78
CA TRP A 239 -11.34 -6.14 -17.80
C TRP A 239 -11.03 -6.64 -19.21
N LYS A 240 -11.67 -6.07 -20.25
CA LYS A 240 -11.36 -6.39 -21.66
C LYS A 240 -9.98 -5.89 -22.06
N ALA A 241 -9.53 -4.75 -21.53
CA ALA A 241 -8.17 -4.26 -21.75
C ALA A 241 -7.15 -5.14 -21.03
N TRP A 242 -7.43 -5.58 -19.81
CA TRP A 242 -6.57 -6.52 -19.09
C TRP A 242 -6.41 -7.84 -19.84
N ASP A 243 -7.51 -8.47 -20.24
CA ASP A 243 -7.54 -9.73 -21.00
C ASP A 243 -6.72 -9.67 -22.29
N LYS A 244 -6.72 -8.49 -22.95
CA LYS A 244 -5.99 -8.26 -24.21
C LYS A 244 -4.57 -7.73 -24.02
N GLY A 245 -4.08 -7.58 -22.78
CA GLY A 245 -2.77 -6.98 -22.50
C GLY A 245 -2.66 -5.50 -22.88
N LYS A 246 -3.77 -4.76 -22.84
CA LYS A 246 -3.90 -3.34 -23.26
C LYS A 246 -4.17 -2.37 -22.11
N LEU A 247 -3.92 -2.75 -20.86
CA LEU A 247 -4.14 -1.86 -19.70
C LEU A 247 -3.43 -0.50 -19.84
N MET A 248 -2.24 -0.48 -20.42
CA MET A 248 -1.48 0.77 -20.61
C MET A 248 -2.20 1.79 -21.49
N THR A 249 -3.08 1.35 -22.39
CA THR A 249 -3.92 2.26 -23.18
C THR A 249 -4.89 3.07 -22.31
N ILE A 250 -5.34 2.52 -21.17
CA ILE A 250 -6.21 3.22 -20.23
C ILE A 250 -5.37 4.15 -19.33
N PHE A 251 -4.22 3.68 -18.83
CA PHE A 251 -3.30 4.53 -18.05
C PHE A 251 -2.89 5.79 -18.83
N ASN A 252 -2.56 5.65 -20.12
CA ASN A 252 -2.19 6.77 -20.97
C ASN A 252 -3.31 7.80 -21.18
N LYS A 253 -4.60 7.43 -21.01
CA LYS A 253 -5.72 8.40 -21.02
C LYS A 253 -5.75 9.25 -19.74
N CYS A 254 -5.45 8.64 -18.60
CA CYS A 254 -5.42 9.32 -17.30
C CYS A 254 -4.16 10.16 -17.08
N TRP A 255 -3.02 9.63 -17.53
CA TRP A 255 -1.69 10.21 -17.38
C TRP A 255 -1.02 10.26 -18.76
N PRO A 256 -1.43 11.20 -19.63
CA PRO A 256 -0.80 11.36 -20.93
C PRO A 256 0.67 11.74 -20.77
N ALA A 257 1.50 11.34 -21.73
CA ALA A 257 2.92 11.67 -21.73
C ALA A 257 3.11 13.19 -21.55
N PRO A 258 4.06 13.63 -20.69
CA PRO A 258 4.29 15.05 -20.48
C PRO A 258 4.64 15.73 -21.80
N THR A 259 3.90 16.77 -22.19
CA THR A 259 4.19 17.57 -23.39
C THR A 259 5.44 18.44 -23.24
N THR A 260 5.97 18.56 -22.02
CA THR A 260 7.12 19.37 -21.65
C THR A 260 8.06 18.55 -20.77
N GLN A 261 9.37 18.54 -21.09
CA GLN A 261 10.42 18.01 -20.23
C GLN A 261 10.51 18.86 -18.97
N HIS A 262 9.71 18.53 -17.96
CA HIS A 262 9.89 19.10 -16.64
C HIS A 262 11.11 18.45 -15.98
N THR A 263 11.90 19.27 -15.29
CA THR A 263 13.08 18.85 -14.50
C THR A 263 12.71 17.92 -13.34
N TYR A 264 11.42 17.80 -13.01
CA TYR A 264 10.88 16.89 -12.01
C TYR A 264 9.78 16.02 -12.65
N GLN A 265 10.03 14.72 -12.79
CA GLN A 265 8.99 13.76 -13.16
C GLN A 265 8.25 13.31 -11.89
N PRO A 266 6.94 13.52 -11.79
CA PRO A 266 6.15 12.95 -10.70
C PRO A 266 6.36 11.45 -10.57
N THR A 267 6.36 10.92 -9.34
CA THR A 267 6.59 9.50 -9.02
C THR A 267 5.67 8.58 -9.84
N GLU A 268 4.45 9.02 -10.15
CA GLU A 268 3.50 8.30 -10.99
C GLU A 268 4.09 7.96 -12.38
N TYR A 269 4.80 8.89 -13.04
CA TYR A 269 5.39 8.62 -14.36
C TYR A 269 6.53 7.61 -14.28
N SER A 270 7.30 7.62 -13.18
CA SER A 270 8.33 6.61 -12.95
C SER A 270 7.73 5.21 -12.79
N ILE A 271 6.62 5.09 -12.07
CA ILE A 271 5.87 3.83 -11.94
C ILE A 271 5.33 3.41 -13.31
N LEU A 272 4.72 4.34 -14.08
CA LEU A 272 4.18 4.05 -15.41
C LEU A 272 5.25 3.54 -16.38
N ASP A 273 6.45 4.12 -16.38
CA ASP A 273 7.55 3.66 -17.23
C ASP A 273 7.96 2.21 -16.92
N ARG A 274 8.00 1.83 -15.63
CA ARG A 274 8.27 0.45 -15.23
C ARG A 274 7.09 -0.48 -15.55
N LEU A 275 5.86 0.02 -15.36
CA LEU A 275 4.63 -0.72 -15.64
C LEU A 275 4.47 -1.02 -17.13
N HIS A 276 4.79 -0.06 -18.00
CA HIS A 276 4.87 -0.25 -19.47
C HIS A 276 5.77 -1.43 -19.81
N LYS A 277 7.02 -1.41 -19.31
CA LYS A 277 7.99 -2.49 -19.54
C LYS A 277 7.51 -3.85 -19.00
N PHE A 278 6.70 -3.87 -17.95
CA PHE A 278 6.19 -5.10 -17.36
C PHE A 278 4.95 -5.65 -18.08
N ILE A 279 3.95 -4.80 -18.36
CA ILE A 279 2.69 -5.18 -18.97
C ILE A 279 2.91 -5.57 -20.44
N GLU A 280 3.73 -4.80 -21.16
CA GLU A 280 4.00 -5.01 -22.59
C GLU A 280 5.19 -5.94 -22.87
N ALA A 281 5.82 -6.51 -21.83
CA ALA A 281 6.84 -7.53 -22.01
C ALA A 281 6.28 -8.74 -22.78
N GLU A 282 7.09 -9.28 -23.69
CA GLU A 282 6.76 -10.52 -24.39
C GLU A 282 6.45 -11.65 -23.40
N THR A 283 5.50 -12.51 -23.77
CA THR A 283 5.15 -13.71 -23.00
C THR A 283 5.96 -14.91 -23.50
N PRO A 284 6.68 -15.64 -22.63
CA PRO A 284 6.73 -15.47 -21.17
C PRO A 284 7.61 -14.28 -20.75
N ARG A 285 7.18 -13.58 -19.69
CA ARG A 285 7.94 -12.45 -19.12
C ARG A 285 9.29 -12.92 -18.57
N PRO A 286 10.32 -12.05 -18.56
CA PRO A 286 11.59 -12.37 -17.91
C PRO A 286 11.41 -12.88 -16.47
N SER A 287 12.03 -14.01 -16.13
CA SER A 287 11.88 -14.69 -14.83
C SER A 287 12.27 -13.83 -13.63
N ILE A 288 13.08 -12.78 -13.83
CA ILE A 288 13.44 -11.80 -12.79
C ILE A 288 12.23 -11.18 -12.08
N TRP A 289 11.12 -10.99 -12.79
CA TRP A 289 9.92 -10.45 -12.17
C TRP A 289 9.34 -11.43 -11.15
N LYS A 290 9.32 -12.73 -11.46
CA LYS A 290 8.88 -13.78 -10.53
C LYS A 290 9.89 -14.02 -9.41
N VAL A 291 11.18 -13.75 -9.62
CA VAL A 291 12.15 -13.68 -8.50
C VAL A 291 11.81 -12.54 -7.56
N ARG A 292 11.47 -11.35 -8.07
CA ARG A 292 11.02 -10.26 -7.22
C ARG A 292 9.75 -10.63 -6.45
N HIS A 293 8.84 -11.38 -7.06
CA HIS A 293 7.68 -11.94 -6.37
C HIS A 293 8.10 -12.91 -5.25
N PHE A 294 9.00 -13.86 -5.52
CA PHE A 294 9.56 -14.77 -4.51
C PHE A 294 10.17 -14.03 -3.30
N LEU A 295 10.84 -12.91 -3.55
CA LEU A 295 11.44 -12.08 -2.50
C LEU A 295 10.42 -11.23 -1.73
N ALA A 296 9.23 -11.02 -2.27
CA ALA A 296 8.14 -10.33 -1.60
C ALA A 296 7.32 -11.27 -0.70
N LEU A 297 7.42 -12.59 -0.92
CA LEU A 297 6.77 -13.59 -0.06
C LEU A 297 7.52 -13.76 1.26
N GLU A 298 6.79 -13.70 2.36
CA GLU A 298 7.29 -13.97 3.71
C GLU A 298 7.32 -15.49 3.96
N ASP A 299 8.40 -15.98 4.56
CA ASP A 299 8.56 -17.39 5.00
C ASP A 299 8.29 -18.47 3.93
N VAL A 300 8.49 -18.14 2.65
CA VAL A 300 8.38 -19.08 1.52
C VAL A 300 9.76 -19.55 1.08
N SER A 301 9.88 -20.86 0.85
CA SER A 301 11.07 -21.53 0.31
C SER A 301 10.82 -21.99 -1.14
N VAL A 302 11.84 -22.49 -1.83
CA VAL A 302 11.69 -22.94 -3.22
C VAL A 302 10.76 -24.16 -3.31
N GLU A 303 10.74 -25.01 -2.29
CA GLU A 303 9.91 -26.20 -2.17
C GLU A 303 8.43 -25.86 -1.99
N SER A 304 8.15 -24.80 -1.22
CA SER A 304 6.77 -24.39 -0.92
C SER A 304 6.22 -23.37 -1.89
N ALA A 305 7.07 -22.73 -2.71
CA ALA A 305 6.67 -21.77 -3.73
C ALA A 305 5.83 -22.41 -4.85
N SER A 306 4.92 -21.63 -5.43
CA SER A 306 4.16 -22.05 -6.61
C SER A 306 5.10 -22.40 -7.78
N PRO A 307 4.71 -23.31 -8.69
CA PRO A 307 5.66 -23.87 -9.67
C PRO A 307 6.40 -22.83 -10.52
N ASP A 308 5.72 -21.77 -10.94
CA ASP A 308 6.26 -20.67 -11.74
C ASP A 308 7.22 -19.78 -10.94
N ILE A 309 6.92 -19.50 -9.67
CA ILE A 309 7.78 -18.75 -8.75
C ILE A 309 9.02 -19.58 -8.41
N ALA A 310 8.84 -20.86 -8.07
CA ALA A 310 9.92 -21.78 -7.77
C ALA A 310 10.87 -21.95 -8.97
N TRP A 311 10.32 -22.10 -10.18
CA TRP A 311 11.13 -22.17 -11.41
C TRP A 311 11.96 -20.91 -11.61
N ALA A 312 11.35 -19.73 -11.48
CA ALA A 312 12.06 -18.47 -11.60
C ALA A 312 13.13 -18.29 -10.50
N ALA A 313 12.86 -18.73 -9.27
CA ALA A 313 13.84 -18.69 -8.19
C ALA A 313 15.07 -19.55 -8.52
N ARG A 314 14.87 -20.75 -9.09
CA ARG A 314 15.95 -21.65 -9.54
C ARG A 314 16.81 -21.04 -10.64
N ASP A 315 16.21 -20.31 -11.57
CA ASP A 315 16.93 -19.55 -12.61
C ASP A 315 17.96 -18.56 -12.04
N TYR A 316 17.76 -18.14 -10.79
CA TYR A 316 18.58 -17.17 -10.07
C TYR A 316 19.29 -17.80 -8.86
N GLY A 317 19.50 -19.12 -8.90
CA GLY A 317 20.37 -19.85 -7.99
C GLY A 317 19.77 -20.23 -6.65
N PHE A 318 18.50 -19.89 -6.39
CA PHE A 318 17.80 -20.47 -5.24
C PHE A 318 17.51 -21.94 -5.51
N SER A 319 17.82 -22.82 -4.56
CA SER A 319 17.49 -24.24 -4.69
C SER A 319 17.23 -24.88 -3.34
N GLU A 320 16.63 -26.06 -3.38
CA GLU A 320 16.29 -26.88 -2.21
C GLU A 320 17.52 -27.39 -1.45
N ASN A 321 18.67 -27.39 -2.12
CA ASN A 321 19.91 -27.90 -1.57
C ASN A 321 20.73 -26.83 -0.81
N LEU A 322 20.27 -25.58 -0.79
CA LEU A 322 20.96 -24.51 -0.09
C LEU A 322 20.67 -24.56 1.41
N ASP A 323 21.72 -24.45 2.22
CA ASP A 323 21.56 -24.22 3.65
C ASP A 323 20.91 -22.85 3.90
N THR A 324 20.18 -22.74 5.02
CA THR A 324 19.42 -21.54 5.40
C THR A 324 20.26 -20.27 5.36
N ARG A 325 21.54 -20.34 5.77
CA ARG A 325 22.43 -19.18 5.76
C ARG A 325 22.77 -18.76 4.32
N THR A 326 23.08 -19.70 3.43
CA THR A 326 23.30 -19.40 2.01
C THR A 326 22.05 -18.80 1.37
N THR A 327 20.87 -19.36 1.64
CA THR A 327 19.59 -18.84 1.13
C THR A 327 19.34 -17.41 1.60
N MET A 328 19.56 -17.09 2.89
CA MET A 328 19.42 -15.73 3.41
C MET A 328 20.46 -14.76 2.83
N GLU A 329 21.71 -15.20 2.66
CA GLU A 329 22.77 -14.40 2.03
C GLU A 329 22.42 -14.07 0.57
N LEU A 330 21.94 -15.05 -0.20
CA LEU A 330 21.50 -14.87 -1.60
C LEU A 330 20.28 -13.95 -1.68
N ARG A 331 19.29 -14.14 -0.79
CA ARG A 331 18.10 -13.27 -0.68
C ARG A 331 18.52 -11.81 -0.48
N ASN A 332 19.43 -11.56 0.46
CA ASN A 332 19.95 -10.23 0.75
C ASN A 332 20.71 -9.61 -0.44
N VAL A 333 21.44 -10.41 -1.22
CA VAL A 333 22.09 -9.94 -2.45
C VAL A 333 21.05 -9.42 -3.44
N TYR A 334 20.00 -10.19 -3.74
CA TYR A 334 18.99 -9.74 -4.69
C TYR A 334 18.15 -8.57 -4.17
N VAL A 335 17.78 -8.54 -2.89
CA VAL A 335 17.09 -7.39 -2.27
C VAL A 335 17.90 -6.11 -2.49
N LYS A 336 19.20 -6.12 -2.14
CA LYS A 336 20.08 -4.96 -2.34
C LYS A 336 20.31 -4.60 -3.81
N LEU A 337 20.24 -5.56 -4.73
CA LEU A 337 20.31 -5.27 -6.15
C LEU A 337 19.05 -4.56 -6.64
N PHE A 338 17.87 -4.99 -6.22
CA PHE A 338 16.61 -4.33 -6.57
C PHE A 338 16.48 -2.92 -5.98
N GLU A 339 17.15 -2.62 -4.87
CA GLU A 339 17.25 -1.25 -4.34
C GLU A 339 18.08 -0.31 -5.22
N LYS A 340 19.00 -0.86 -6.02
CA LYS A 340 20.02 -0.08 -6.76
C LYS A 340 19.90 -0.14 -8.27
N THR A 341 19.16 -1.10 -8.80
CA THR A 341 19.13 -1.42 -10.24
C THR A 341 17.75 -1.85 -10.69
N GLU A 342 17.44 -1.65 -11.97
CA GLU A 342 16.16 -2.10 -12.52
C GLU A 342 16.18 -3.63 -12.77
N PRO A 343 15.06 -4.36 -12.54
CA PRO A 343 15.00 -5.81 -12.70
C PRO A 343 15.51 -6.33 -14.06
N LEU A 344 15.18 -5.61 -15.14
CA LEU A 344 15.61 -6.01 -16.49
C LEU A 344 17.12 -5.83 -16.72
N GLU A 345 17.83 -5.03 -15.94
CA GLU A 345 19.29 -4.96 -15.97
C GLU A 345 19.90 -6.24 -15.38
N ILE A 346 19.40 -6.66 -14.22
CA ILE A 346 19.81 -7.91 -13.58
C ILE A 346 19.58 -9.10 -14.53
N HIS A 347 18.41 -9.16 -15.15
CA HIS A 347 18.11 -10.19 -16.14
C HIS A 347 19.09 -10.18 -17.32
N ARG A 348 19.32 -9.01 -17.94
CA ARG A 348 20.26 -8.90 -19.08
C ARG A 348 21.67 -9.32 -18.72
N GLU A 349 22.17 -8.97 -17.54
CA GLU A 349 23.52 -9.34 -17.12
C GLU A 349 23.65 -10.80 -16.73
N ARG A 350 22.59 -11.42 -16.16
CA ARG A 350 22.50 -12.87 -15.99
C ARG A 350 22.57 -13.59 -17.34
N MET A 351 21.79 -13.16 -18.33
CA MET A 351 21.82 -13.76 -19.67
C MET A 351 23.18 -13.64 -20.38
N LYS A 352 24.04 -12.70 -19.96
CA LYS A 352 25.41 -12.55 -20.48
C LYS A 352 26.47 -13.32 -19.67
N GLY A 353 26.09 -14.00 -18.59
CA GLY A 353 27.03 -14.63 -17.65
C GLY A 353 27.83 -13.63 -16.79
N ASN A 354 27.37 -12.37 -16.69
CA ASN A 354 28.08 -11.27 -16.01
C ASN A 354 27.47 -10.92 -14.65
N LEU A 355 26.58 -11.76 -14.11
CA LEU A 355 25.79 -11.43 -12.93
C LEU A 355 26.66 -11.13 -11.70
N VAL A 356 27.77 -11.85 -11.52
CA VAL A 356 28.70 -11.61 -10.40
C VAL A 356 29.39 -10.26 -10.53
N GLN A 357 29.95 -9.95 -11.69
CA GLN A 357 30.62 -8.67 -11.92
C GLN A 357 29.62 -7.51 -11.80
N PHE A 358 28.40 -7.70 -12.30
CA PHE A 358 27.33 -6.73 -12.15
C PHE A 358 26.96 -6.52 -10.68
N ALA A 359 26.77 -7.59 -9.92
CA ALA A 359 26.44 -7.50 -8.50
C ALA A 359 27.55 -6.77 -7.71
N GLN A 360 28.81 -7.12 -7.95
CA GLN A 360 29.96 -6.51 -7.27
C GLN A 360 30.10 -5.00 -7.53
N ARG A 361 29.61 -4.49 -8.67
CA ARG A 361 29.62 -3.04 -8.96
C ARG A 361 28.58 -2.27 -8.13
N HIS A 362 27.48 -2.92 -7.74
CA HIS A 362 26.36 -2.27 -7.08
C HIS A 362 26.32 -2.51 -5.57
N ILE A 363 26.76 -3.69 -5.11
CA ILE A 363 26.68 -4.08 -3.71
C ILE A 363 28.04 -4.55 -3.18
N SER A 364 28.37 -4.13 -1.96
CA SER A 364 29.57 -4.57 -1.26
C SER A 364 29.29 -5.79 -0.38
N GLY A 365 30.33 -6.55 -0.05
CA GLY A 365 30.24 -7.65 0.93
C GLY A 365 29.66 -8.97 0.39
N ILE A 366 29.67 -9.21 -0.92
CA ILE A 366 29.30 -10.52 -1.48
C ILE A 366 30.35 -11.57 -1.08
N THR A 367 29.92 -12.62 -0.39
CA THR A 367 30.79 -13.72 0.06
C THR A 367 31.29 -14.56 -1.11
N LEU A 368 32.43 -15.26 -0.94
CA LEU A 368 32.97 -16.13 -1.99
C LEU A 368 31.97 -17.20 -2.43
N ARG A 369 31.31 -17.85 -1.46
CA ARG A 369 30.26 -18.85 -1.69
C ARG A 369 29.12 -18.35 -2.58
N ILE A 370 28.65 -17.12 -2.37
CA ILE A 370 27.59 -16.54 -3.22
C ILE A 370 28.12 -16.22 -4.62
N LYS A 371 29.39 -15.81 -4.76
CA LYS A 371 30.00 -15.60 -6.08
C LYS A 371 30.09 -16.89 -6.88
N GLU A 372 30.52 -17.98 -6.24
CA GLU A 372 30.61 -19.30 -6.87
C GLU A 372 29.22 -19.79 -7.31
N LEU A 373 28.20 -19.60 -6.48
CA LEU A 373 26.82 -19.92 -6.81
C LEU A 373 26.31 -19.12 -8.01
N LEU A 374 26.53 -17.81 -8.02
CA LEU A 374 26.10 -16.94 -9.13
C LEU A 374 26.93 -17.13 -10.41
N GLN A 375 28.16 -17.64 -10.32
CA GLN A 375 28.99 -18.02 -11.47
C GLN A 375 28.51 -19.29 -12.17
N GLY A 376 27.77 -20.15 -11.45
CA GLY A 376 27.20 -21.39 -11.98
C GLY A 376 25.87 -21.22 -12.72
N LEU A 377 25.34 -19.99 -12.80
CA LEU A 377 24.12 -19.60 -13.52
C LEU A 377 24.46 -19.12 -14.93
#